data_AF-A0A930T4F5-F1
#
_entry.id   AF-A0A930T4F5-F1
#
_cell.length_a   1.000
_cell.length_b   1.000
_cell.length_c   1.000
_cell.angle_alpha   90.00
_cell.angle_beta   90.00
_cell.angle_gamma   90.00
#
_symmetry.space_group_name_H-M   'P 1'
#
loop_
_entity.id
_entity.type
_entity.pdbx_description
1 polymer ?
#
loop_
_entity_poly.entity_id
_entity_poly.type
_entity_poly.pdbx_seq_one_letter_code
_entity_poly.pdbx_strand_id
1 'polypeptide(L)' 'MSDVNSQVYYGGKLIKPVSDKPSKKRQWWLLENHPCFTGKCIHYGYQFPRFSDSWNCFECSCFYD' A
#
# COMPACT_ATOMS: atom_id res chain seq x y z
N MET A 1 17.39 -25.90 -4.87
CA MET A 1 18.38 -25.03 -4.20
C MET A 1 17.67 -23.72 -3.90
N SER A 2 17.24 -23.54 -2.66
CA SER A 2 16.57 -22.34 -2.17
C SER A 2 17.58 -21.20 -2.12
N ASP A 3 17.24 -20.05 -2.72
CA ASP A 3 18.10 -18.87 -2.74
C ASP A 3 18.17 -18.29 -1.31
N VAL A 4 19.30 -18.51 -0.62
CA VAL A 4 19.57 -18.08 0.77
C VAL A 4 19.99 -16.60 0.83
N ASN A 5 19.72 -15.81 -0.20
CA ASN A 5 20.22 -14.44 -0.31
C ASN A 5 19.10 -13.40 -0.33
N SER A 6 18.75 -12.90 0.85
CA SER A 6 18.54 -11.46 1.10
C SER A 6 17.96 -11.21 2.50
N GLN A 7 18.56 -11.81 3.54
CA GLN A 7 18.28 -11.38 4.91
C GLN A 7 18.96 -10.01 5.12
N VAL A 8 18.19 -8.93 5.02
CA VAL A 8 18.68 -7.57 5.25
C VAL A 8 18.45 -7.21 6.71
N TYR A 9 19.44 -6.64 7.39
CA TYR A 9 19.33 -6.22 8.79
C TYR A 9 19.47 -4.68 8.88
N TYR A 10 18.63 -4.02 9.69
CA TYR A 10 18.75 -2.59 10.00
C TYR A 10 18.47 -2.37 11.49
N GLY A 11 19.39 -1.67 12.18
CA GLY A 11 19.27 -1.43 13.63
C GLY A 11 19.22 -2.70 14.49
N GLY A 12 19.89 -3.77 14.07
CA GLY A 12 19.89 -5.06 14.78
C GLY A 12 18.60 -5.89 14.61
N LYS A 13 17.62 -5.42 13.83
CA LYS A 13 16.42 -6.17 13.50
C LYS A 13 16.52 -6.74 12.08
N LEU A 14 16.12 -8.01 11.94
CA LEU A 14 15.97 -8.65 10.64
C LEU A 14 14.82 -7.98 9.88
N ILE A 15 15.15 -7.24 8.83
CA ILE A 15 14.18 -6.83 7.82
C ILE A 15 13.90 -8.09 7.01
N LYS A 16 12.74 -8.71 7.27
CA LYS A 16 12.23 -9.74 6.38
C LYS A 16 12.26 -9.15 4.97
N PRO A 17 12.96 -9.76 3.99
CA PRO A 17 12.84 -9.33 2.62
C PRO A 17 11.35 -9.31 2.33
N VAL A 18 10.83 -8.15 1.97
CA VAL A 18 9.42 -7.96 1.68
C VAL A 18 9.21 -8.71 0.36
N SER A 19 8.92 -10.01 0.48
CA SER A 19 8.64 -10.94 -0.63
C SER A 19 7.67 -10.30 -1.62
N ASP A 20 6.76 -9.48 -1.09
CA ASP A 20 5.69 -8.83 -1.83
C ASP A 20 5.93 -7.32 -1.98
N LYS A 21 7.20 -6.87 -2.00
CA LYS A 21 7.48 -5.45 -2.20
C LYS A 21 6.90 -5.06 -3.56
N PRO A 22 5.92 -4.15 -3.61
CA PRO A 22 5.36 -3.75 -4.88
C PRO A 22 6.47 -3.18 -5.76
N SER A 23 6.41 -3.42 -7.07
CA SER A 23 7.41 -2.86 -8.00
C SER A 23 7.49 -1.34 -7.84
N LYS A 24 8.61 -0.72 -8.22
CA LYS A 24 8.77 0.74 -8.13
C LYS A 24 7.61 1.49 -8.81
N LYS A 25 7.15 1.00 -9.96
CA LYS A 25 5.98 1.55 -10.67
C LYS A 25 4.70 1.44 -9.84
N ARG A 26 4.47 0.30 -9.20
CA ARG A 26 3.31 0.08 -8.31
C ARG A 26 3.39 0.98 -7.07
N GLN A 27 4.58 1.17 -6.47
CA GLN A 27 4.77 2.09 -5.35
C GLN A 27 4.41 3.54 -5.72
N TRP A 28 4.91 4.04 -6.86
CA TRP A 28 4.55 5.37 -7.35
C TRP A 28 3.05 5.49 -7.59
N TRP A 29 2.44 4.50 -8.24
CA TRP A 29 1.00 4.48 -8.44
C TRP A 29 0.22 4.54 -7.12
N LEU A 30 0.66 3.79 -6.10
CA LEU A 30 0.00 3.80 -4.78
C LEU A 30 0.07 5.18 -4.12
N LEU A 31 1.22 5.85 -4.16
CA LEU A 31 1.36 7.20 -3.57
C LEU A 31 0.43 8.22 -4.23
N GLU A 32 0.19 8.08 -5.53
CA GLU A 32 -0.64 9.00 -6.31
C GLU A 32 -2.14 8.67 -6.29
N ASN A 33 -2.50 7.41 -6.02
CA ASN A 33 -3.87 6.92 -6.26
C ASN A 33 -4.51 6.19 -5.08
N HIS A 34 -3.73 5.65 -4.15
CA HIS A 34 -4.29 4.85 -3.05
C HIS A 34 -4.92 5.74 -1.98
N PRO A 35 -6.15 5.46 -1.54
CA PRO A 35 -6.84 6.28 -0.54
C PRO A 35 -6.07 6.47 0.77
N CYS A 36 -5.29 5.48 1.18
CA CYS A 36 -4.41 5.59 2.36
C CYS A 36 -3.44 6.78 2.30
N PHE A 37 -3.02 7.20 1.09
CA PHE A 37 -2.11 8.35 0.91
C PHE A 37 -2.85 9.60 0.43
N THR A 38 -3.83 9.45 -0.46
CA THR A 38 -4.54 10.59 -1.07
C THR A 38 -5.74 11.07 -0.26
N GLY A 39 -6.26 10.22 0.62
CA GLY A 39 -7.53 10.42 1.31
C GLY A 39 -8.75 10.40 0.38
N LYS A 40 -8.60 9.97 -0.88
CA LYS A 40 -9.65 10.06 -1.92
C LYS A 40 -9.81 8.76 -2.68
N CYS A 41 -11.04 8.47 -3.11
CA CYS A 41 -11.32 7.39 -4.06
C CYS A 41 -10.81 7.78 -5.46
N ILE A 42 -10.07 6.89 -6.12
CA ILE A 42 -9.53 7.12 -7.47
C ILE A 42 -10.62 7.28 -8.54
N HIS A 43 -11.78 6.62 -8.36
CA HIS A 43 -12.82 6.55 -9.38
C HIS A 43 -13.76 7.75 -9.36
N TYR A 44 -14.15 8.21 -8.17
CA TYR A 44 -15.17 9.25 -8.00
C TYR A 44 -14.66 10.48 -7.24
N GLY A 45 -13.43 10.45 -6.72
CA GLY A 45 -12.89 11.56 -5.94
C GLY A 45 -13.50 11.71 -4.55
N TYR A 46 -14.35 10.77 -4.11
CA TYR A 46 -14.94 10.74 -2.78
C TYR A 46 -13.86 10.91 -1.70
N GLN A 47 -14.02 11.91 -0.84
CA GLN A 47 -13.08 12.21 0.23
C GLN A 47 -13.41 11.34 1.45
N PHE A 48 -12.50 10.45 1.80
CA PHE A 48 -12.65 9.61 2.99
C PHE A 48 -12.45 10.43 4.28
N PRO A 49 -13.13 10.05 5.37
CA PRO A 49 -12.86 10.61 6.70
C PRO A 49 -11.37 10.44 7.07
N ARG A 50 -10.80 11.47 7.72
CA ARG A 50 -9.36 11.54 8.01
C ARG A 50 -8.83 10.42 8.91
N PHE A 51 -9.71 9.73 9.63
CA PHE A 51 -9.40 8.64 10.55
C PHE A 51 -10.18 7.37 10.20
N SER A 52 -10.42 7.13 8.91
CA SER A 52 -11.11 5.92 8.47
C SER A 52 -10.15 4.74 8.51
N ASP A 53 -10.50 3.72 9.29
CA ASP A 53 -9.79 2.43 9.31
C ASP A 53 -10.15 1.55 8.10
N SER A 54 -11.15 1.97 7.32
CA SER A 54 -11.62 1.28 6.13
C SER A 54 -11.71 2.22 4.93
N TRP A 55 -11.09 1.86 3.81
CA TRP A 55 -11.18 2.60 2.54
C TRP A 55 -12.25 1.97 1.64
N ASN A 56 -13.50 1.93 2.10
CA ASN A 56 -14.62 1.46 1.30
C ASN A 56 -15.37 2.64 0.69
N CYS A 57 -15.32 2.79 -0.63
CA CYS A 57 -16.02 3.87 -1.32
C CYS A 57 -17.47 3.46 -1.60
N PHE A 58 -18.44 4.11 -0.95
CA PHE A 58 -19.86 3.82 -1.14
C PHE A 58 -20.38 4.08 -2.56
N GLU A 59 -19.73 4.97 -3.32
CA GLU A 59 -20.15 5.31 -4.68
C GLU A 59 -19.74 4.26 -5.73
N CYS A 60 -18.63 3.56 -5.49
CA CYS A 60 -18.08 2.59 -6.45
C CYS A 60 -17.95 1.17 -5.89
N SER A 61 -18.28 0.97 -4.62
CA SER A 61 -18.12 -0.28 -3.88
C SER A 61 -16.68 -0.84 -3.95
N CYS A 62 -15.68 0.00 -4.24
CA CYS A 62 -14.29 -0.43 -4.24
C CYS A 62 -13.79 -0.47 -2.80
N PHE A 63 -13.22 -1.62 -2.47
CA PHE A 63 -12.50 -1.86 -1.23
C PHE A 63 -11.01 -1.85 -1.52
N TYR A 64 -10.27 -1.01 -0.78
CA TYR A 64 -8.81 -0.95 -0.84
C TYR A 64 -8.26 -1.52 0.47
N ASP A 65 -7.69 -2.73 0.40
CA ASP A 65 -6.92 -3.39 1.46
C ASP A 65 -5.52 -2.77 1.61
#